data_AF-T0RCG2-F1
#
_entry.id   AF-T0RCG2-F1
#
_cell.length_a   1.000
_cell.length_b   1.000
_cell.length_c   1.000
_cell.angle_alpha   90.00
_cell.angle_beta   90.00
_cell.angle_gamma   90.00
#
_symmetry.space_group_name_H-M   'P 1'
#
loop_
_entity.id
_entity.type
_entity.pdbx_description
1 polymer ?
#
loop_
_entity_poly.entity_id
_entity_poly.type
_entity_poly.pdbx_seq_one_letter_code
_entity_poly.pdbx_strand_id
1 'polypeptide(L)'
;MNYPMTESKFYMWRAAVALIHVDGEVSSEETAWIRSHLAKIPFSECQWDILICDMEKPIRLDDLLPHIHDAKDRASLLHFAHILFRKDGLVTIEESTLKKLEQKILDSIDMMGTLKSLEAHNAKIELHQLEEKKKRKGLFKSLINYYEKRL
;
A
#
# COMPACT_ATOMS: atom_id res chain seq x y z
N MET A 1 -1.33 -18.86 -0.01
CA MET A 1 -2.40 -18.37 0.89
C MET A 1 -3.17 -17.30 0.12
N ASN A 2 -4.43 -17.57 -0.27
CA ASN A 2 -5.32 -16.53 -0.79
C ASN A 2 -5.91 -15.80 0.42
N TYR A 3 -5.42 -14.58 0.69
CA TYR A 3 -6.11 -13.71 1.64
C TYR A 3 -7.43 -13.26 1.02
N PRO A 4 -8.56 -13.32 1.75
CA PRO A 4 -9.82 -12.78 1.25
C PRO A 4 -9.66 -11.29 0.93
N MET A 5 -10.21 -10.87 -0.21
CA MET A 5 -10.24 -9.47 -0.64
C MET A 5 -10.93 -8.62 0.44
N THR A 6 -10.21 -7.66 1.03
CA THR A 6 -10.80 -6.75 2.01
C THR A 6 -11.62 -5.67 1.31
N GLU A 7 -12.57 -5.07 2.04
CA GLU A 7 -13.38 -3.98 1.52
C GLU A 7 -12.52 -2.79 1.08
N SER A 8 -11.60 -2.33 1.93
CA SER A 8 -10.62 -1.28 1.58
C SER A 8 -9.86 -1.60 0.29
N LYS A 9 -9.39 -2.85 0.12
CA LYS A 9 -8.65 -3.25 -1.08
C LYS A 9 -9.51 -3.23 -2.32
N PHE A 10 -10.77 -3.63 -2.19
CA PHE A 10 -11.72 -3.60 -3.29
C PHE A 10 -12.04 -2.16 -3.71
N TYR A 11 -12.36 -1.27 -2.76
CA TYR A 11 -12.60 0.15 -3.05
C TYR A 11 -11.36 0.86 -3.62
N MET A 12 -10.16 0.43 -3.24
CA MET A 12 -8.91 0.90 -3.87
C MET A 12 -8.84 0.56 -5.36
N TRP A 13 -9.24 -0.65 -5.75
CA TRP A 13 -9.29 -1.03 -7.18
C TRP A 13 -10.38 -0.27 -7.93
N ARG A 14 -11.55 -0.08 -7.34
CA ARG A 14 -12.59 0.79 -7.91
C ARG A 14 -12.09 2.21 -8.10
N ALA A 15 -11.33 2.73 -7.13
CA ALA A 15 -10.71 4.05 -7.23
C ALA A 15 -9.63 4.10 -8.31
N ALA A 16 -8.87 3.02 -8.51
CA ALA A 16 -7.92 2.92 -9.62
C ALA A 16 -8.62 2.95 -11.00
N VAL A 17 -9.79 2.33 -11.12
CA VAL A 17 -10.64 2.46 -12.31
C VAL A 17 -11.18 3.89 -12.45
N ALA A 18 -11.55 4.55 -11.36
CA ALA A 18 -11.98 5.96 -11.42
C ALA A 18 -10.88 6.90 -11.93
N LEU A 19 -9.60 6.59 -11.69
CA LEU A 19 -8.47 7.42 -12.12
C LEU A 19 -8.37 7.53 -13.64
N ILE A 20 -8.63 6.45 -14.39
CA ILE A 20 -8.54 6.46 -15.86
C ILE A 20 -9.66 7.27 -16.53
N HIS A 21 -10.64 7.77 -15.76
CA HIS A 21 -11.72 8.62 -16.26
C HIS A 21 -11.55 10.10 -15.85
N VAL A 22 -10.45 10.47 -15.20
CA VAL A 22 -10.29 11.79 -14.56
C VAL A 22 -10.24 12.94 -15.56
N ASP A 23 -9.58 12.75 -16.69
CA ASP A 23 -9.48 13.72 -17.77
C ASP A 23 -10.64 13.62 -18.79
N GLY A 24 -11.45 12.57 -18.69
CA GLY A 24 -12.55 12.27 -19.60
C GLY A 24 -12.14 11.53 -20.86
N GLU A 25 -10.85 11.23 -21.06
CA GLU A 25 -10.31 10.54 -22.22
C GLU A 25 -9.64 9.22 -21.80
N VAL A 26 -10.39 8.12 -21.84
CA VAL A 26 -9.83 6.82 -21.49
C VAL A 26 -8.93 6.30 -22.61
N SER A 27 -7.64 6.19 -22.34
CA SER A 27 -6.67 5.67 -23.31
C SER A 27 -6.69 4.13 -23.36
N SER A 28 -6.36 3.57 -24.53
CA SER A 28 -6.25 2.11 -24.68
C SER A 28 -5.14 1.53 -23.80
N GLU A 29 -4.10 2.32 -23.53
CA GLU A 29 -2.98 1.92 -22.68
C GLU A 29 -3.36 1.86 -21.21
N GLU A 30 -4.12 2.84 -20.72
CA GLU A 30 -4.64 2.88 -19.35
C GLU A 30 -5.61 1.73 -19.10
N THR A 31 -6.51 1.49 -20.05
CA THR A 31 -7.44 0.36 -20.03
C THR A 31 -6.69 -0.97 -19.98
N ALA A 32 -5.67 -1.13 -20.82
CA ALA A 32 -4.84 -2.34 -20.83
C ALA A 32 -4.08 -2.51 -19.52
N TRP A 33 -3.56 -1.42 -18.95
CA TRP A 33 -2.87 -1.45 -17.66
C TRP A 33 -3.81 -1.94 -16.55
N ILE A 34 -5.01 -1.34 -16.43
CA ILE A 34 -6.02 -1.71 -15.43
C ILE A 34 -6.43 -3.18 -15.60
N ARG A 35 -6.84 -3.58 -16.82
CA ARG A 35 -7.29 -4.95 -17.08
C ARG A 35 -6.22 -5.98 -16.74
N SER A 36 -4.95 -5.71 -17.09
CA SER A 36 -3.84 -6.63 -16.80
C SER A 36 -3.57 -6.79 -15.30
N HIS A 37 -3.87 -5.78 -14.49
CA HIS A 37 -3.74 -5.85 -13.04
C HIS A 37 -4.94 -6.56 -12.40
N LEU A 38 -6.17 -6.20 -12.82
CA LEU A 38 -7.39 -6.81 -12.30
C LEU A 38 -7.43 -8.33 -12.60
N ALA A 39 -6.96 -8.77 -13.76
CA ALA A 39 -6.93 -10.18 -14.16
C ALA A 39 -6.08 -11.08 -13.25
N LYS A 40 -5.15 -10.50 -12.48
CA LYS A 40 -4.26 -11.25 -11.56
C LYS A 40 -4.89 -11.47 -10.19
N ILE A 41 -6.10 -10.96 -9.96
CA ILE A 41 -6.71 -10.85 -8.66
C ILE A 41 -7.99 -11.69 -8.63
N PRO A 42 -8.16 -12.57 -7.62
CA PRO A 42 -9.33 -13.43 -7.53
C PRO A 42 -10.53 -12.68 -6.94
N PHE A 43 -11.11 -11.74 -7.71
CA PHE A 43 -12.37 -11.10 -7.35
C PHE A 43 -13.53 -12.10 -7.44
N SER A 44 -14.58 -11.88 -6.63
CA SER A 44 -15.85 -12.59 -6.81
C SER A 44 -16.56 -12.12 -8.09
N GLU A 45 -17.53 -12.89 -8.57
CA GLU A 45 -18.34 -12.51 -9.75
C GLU A 45 -19.00 -11.13 -9.56
N CYS A 46 -19.63 -10.90 -8.40
CA CYS A 46 -20.24 -9.61 -8.07
C CYS A 46 -19.21 -8.46 -8.05
N GLN A 47 -18.00 -8.69 -7.55
CA GLN A 47 -16.93 -7.69 -7.58
C GLN A 47 -16.46 -7.38 -9.00
N TRP A 48 -16.37 -8.41 -9.85
CA TRP A 48 -16.07 -8.25 -11.27
C TRP A 48 -17.13 -7.42 -11.99
N ASP A 49 -18.41 -7.71 -11.76
CA ASP A 49 -19.52 -6.97 -12.37
C ASP A 49 -19.48 -5.48 -12.01
N ILE A 50 -19.16 -5.15 -10.75
CA ILE A 50 -18.99 -3.78 -10.30
C ILE A 50 -17.82 -3.10 -11.01
N LEU A 51 -16.67 -3.76 -11.12
CA LEU A 51 -15.49 -3.19 -11.79
C LEU A 51 -15.74 -2.97 -13.29
N ILE A 52 -16.48 -3.88 -13.95
CA ILE A 52 -16.90 -3.70 -15.34
C ILE A 52 -17.83 -2.49 -15.46
N CYS A 53 -18.81 -2.36 -14.56
CA CYS A 53 -19.68 -1.19 -14.54
C CYS A 53 -18.89 0.10 -14.32
N ASP A 54 -17.92 0.12 -13.40
CA ASP A 54 -17.09 1.29 -13.13
C ASP A 54 -16.19 1.67 -14.32
N MET A 55 -15.76 0.68 -15.14
CA MET A 55 -15.00 0.93 -16.39
C MET A 55 -15.88 1.50 -17.52
N GLU A 56 -17.17 1.18 -17.54
CA GLU A 56 -18.12 1.68 -18.55
C GLU A 56 -18.77 3.00 -18.13
N LYS A 57 -18.99 3.19 -16.83
CA LYS A 57 -19.67 4.33 -16.23
C LYS A 57 -18.76 4.97 -15.19
N PRO A 58 -18.23 6.18 -15.48
CA PRO A 58 -17.32 6.87 -14.57
C PRO A 58 -17.93 7.05 -13.19
N ILE A 59 -17.17 6.66 -12.17
CA ILE A 59 -17.47 6.91 -10.76
C ILE A 59 -16.52 7.97 -10.21
N ARG A 60 -17.00 8.83 -9.31
CA ARG A 60 -16.16 9.90 -8.76
C ARG A 60 -15.22 9.34 -7.71
N LEU A 61 -13.95 9.70 -7.80
CA LEU A 61 -12.94 9.32 -6.81
C LEU A 61 -13.32 9.73 -5.38
N ASP A 62 -13.95 10.91 -5.23
CA ASP A 62 -14.40 11.43 -3.93
C ASP A 62 -15.42 10.52 -3.23
N ASP A 63 -16.22 9.76 -4.00
CA ASP A 63 -17.23 8.84 -3.45
C ASP A 63 -16.59 7.54 -2.95
N LEU A 64 -15.39 7.20 -3.44
CA LEU A 64 -14.69 5.94 -3.15
C LEU A 64 -13.68 6.08 -2.01
N LEU A 65 -12.99 7.22 -1.93
CA LEU A 65 -11.93 7.46 -0.94
C LEU A 65 -12.35 7.24 0.53
N PRO A 66 -13.58 7.57 0.97
CA PRO A 66 -14.02 7.29 2.34
C PRO A 66 -14.01 5.81 2.72
N HIS A 67 -14.15 4.91 1.74
CA HIS A 67 -14.21 3.46 1.95
C HIS A 67 -12.83 2.79 1.96
N ILE A 68 -11.78 3.50 1.54
CA ILE A 68 -10.39 3.00 1.58
C ILE A 68 -9.82 3.33 2.96
N HIS A 69 -10.07 2.48 3.94
CA HIS A 69 -9.66 2.75 5.33
C HIS A 69 -8.23 2.27 5.66
N ASP A 70 -7.64 1.36 4.87
CA ASP A 70 -6.26 0.90 5.09
C ASP A 70 -5.25 1.87 4.46
N ALA A 71 -4.28 2.33 5.26
CA ALA A 71 -3.21 3.22 4.81
C ALA A 71 -2.36 2.62 3.67
N LYS A 72 -2.17 1.29 3.66
CA LYS A 72 -1.44 0.59 2.58
C LYS A 72 -2.19 0.64 1.26
N ASP A 73 -3.52 0.58 1.31
CA ASP A 73 -4.36 0.65 0.12
C ASP A 73 -4.45 2.08 -0.40
N ARG A 74 -4.51 3.08 0.49
CA ARG A 74 -4.35 4.49 0.11
C ARG A 74 -3.01 4.76 -0.57
N ALA A 75 -1.92 4.26 -0.01
CA ALA A 75 -0.60 4.39 -0.60
C ALA A 75 -0.51 3.69 -1.97
N SER A 76 -1.14 2.52 -2.10
CA SER A 76 -1.22 1.80 -3.38
C SER A 76 -1.98 2.62 -4.43
N LEU A 77 -3.11 3.22 -4.06
CA LEU A 77 -3.89 4.08 -4.95
C LEU A 77 -3.08 5.27 -5.46
N LEU A 78 -2.35 5.95 -4.56
CA LEU A 78 -1.48 7.06 -4.93
C LEU A 78 -0.38 6.63 -5.90
N HIS A 79 0.23 5.47 -5.64
CA HIS A 79 1.21 4.91 -6.55
C HIS A 79 0.63 4.63 -7.95
N PHE A 80 -0.60 4.10 -8.02
CA PHE A 80 -1.28 3.86 -9.28
C PHE A 80 -1.62 5.17 -10.02
N ALA A 81 -2.06 6.21 -9.31
CA ALA A 81 -2.25 7.54 -9.88
C ALA A 81 -0.98 8.09 -10.53
N HIS A 82 0.18 7.94 -9.86
CA HIS A 82 1.46 8.32 -10.46
C HIS A 82 1.81 7.54 -11.72
N ILE A 83 1.46 6.25 -11.81
CA ILE A 83 1.75 5.43 -12.99
C ILE A 83 0.83 5.81 -14.15
N LEU A 84 -0.47 5.94 -13.88
CA LEU A 84 -1.49 6.24 -14.89
C LEU A 84 -1.28 7.63 -15.49
N PHE A 85 -1.26 8.68 -14.66
CA PHE A 85 -1.17 10.06 -15.15
C PHE A 85 0.19 10.42 -15.79
N ARG A 86 1.23 9.63 -15.54
CA ARG A 86 2.55 9.87 -16.15
C ARG A 86 2.78 9.07 -17.44
N LYS A 87 1.85 8.21 -17.85
CA LYS A 87 1.98 7.39 -19.06
C LYS A 87 1.84 8.22 -20.33
N ASP A 88 0.80 9.06 -20.41
CA ASP A 88 0.45 9.78 -21.64
C ASP A 88 0.79 11.30 -21.58
N GLY A 89 1.42 11.74 -20.49
CA GLY A 89 1.83 13.13 -20.24
C GLY A 89 0.81 13.86 -19.38
N LEU A 90 1.25 14.38 -18.22
CA LEU A 90 0.38 14.98 -17.21
C LEU A 90 -0.44 16.15 -17.76
N VAL A 91 -1.76 15.98 -17.83
CA VAL A 91 -2.72 17.06 -18.09
C VAL A 91 -3.01 17.81 -16.79
N THR A 92 -3.33 19.10 -16.85
CA THR A 92 -3.53 19.95 -15.66
C THR A 92 -4.57 19.38 -14.67
N ILE A 93 -5.59 18.69 -15.18
CA ILE A 93 -6.65 18.08 -14.35
C ILE A 93 -6.13 16.88 -13.56
N GLU A 94 -5.32 16.03 -14.17
CA GLU A 94 -4.66 14.89 -13.53
C GLU A 94 -3.68 15.35 -12.45
N GLU A 95 -2.89 16.39 -12.75
CA GLU A 95 -1.96 16.97 -11.77
C GLU A 95 -2.70 17.51 -10.55
N SER A 96 -3.84 18.20 -10.78
CA SER A 96 -4.67 18.70 -9.69
C SER A 96 -5.30 17.57 -8.86
N THR A 97 -5.67 16.47 -9.50
CA THR A 97 -6.25 15.29 -8.87
C THR A 97 -5.21 14.54 -8.03
N LEU A 98 -4.00 14.38 -8.57
CA LEU A 98 -2.87 13.79 -7.87
C LEU A 98 -2.52 14.58 -6.62
N LYS A 99 -2.40 15.91 -6.71
CA LYS A 99 -2.13 16.79 -5.55
C LYS A 99 -3.23 16.67 -4.48
N LYS A 100 -4.50 16.63 -4.88
CA LYS A 100 -5.62 16.42 -3.95
C LYS A 100 -5.55 15.05 -3.28
N LEU A 101 -5.20 14.02 -4.02
CA LEU A 101 -5.05 12.66 -3.50
C LEU A 101 -3.88 12.58 -2.50
N GLU A 102 -2.73 13.15 -2.84
CA GLU A 102 -1.58 13.28 -1.94
C GLU A 102 -1.97 13.96 -0.64
N GLN A 103 -2.64 15.12 -0.71
CA GLN A 103 -3.08 15.86 0.47
C GLN A 103 -4.04 15.02 1.33
N LYS A 104 -5.07 14.42 0.74
CA LYS A 104 -6.04 13.58 1.47
C LYS A 104 -5.39 12.38 2.13
N ILE A 105 -4.35 11.81 1.53
CA ILE A 105 -3.62 10.69 2.12
C ILE A 105 -2.73 11.19 3.26
N LEU A 106 -2.00 12.28 3.07
CA LEU A 106 -1.20 12.91 4.12
C LEU A 106 -2.05 13.31 5.34
N ASP A 107 -3.23 13.89 5.13
CA ASP A 107 -4.18 14.24 6.18
C ASP A 107 -4.69 13.01 6.94
N SER A 108 -4.79 11.86 6.25
CA SER A 108 -5.22 10.59 6.84
C SER A 108 -4.10 9.81 7.54
N ILE A 109 -2.84 10.14 7.24
CA ILE A 109 -1.69 9.59 7.95
C ILE A 109 -1.61 10.34 9.28
N ASP A 110 -1.99 9.66 10.36
CA ASP A 110 -1.61 10.10 11.70
C ASP A 110 -0.07 10.02 11.79
N MET A 111 0.59 11.12 11.40
CA MET A 111 2.04 11.27 11.42
C MET A 111 2.59 10.99 12.83
N MET A 112 1.79 11.27 13.86
CA MET A 112 2.13 11.02 15.25
C MET A 112 2.04 9.52 15.59
N GLY A 113 0.99 8.83 15.14
CA GLY A 113 0.82 7.39 15.29
C GLY A 113 1.86 6.56 14.52
N THR A 114 2.25 7.03 13.33
CA THR A 114 3.31 6.39 12.53
C THR A 114 4.68 6.56 13.16
N LEU A 115 5.04 7.77 13.63
CA LEU A 115 6.28 8.01 14.38
C LEU A 115 6.36 7.14 15.65
N LYS A 116 5.27 7.09 16.43
CA LYS A 116 5.18 6.27 17.65
C LYS A 116 5.36 4.78 17.36
N SER A 117 4.80 4.30 16.25
CA SER A 117 4.96 2.91 15.81
C SER A 117 6.40 2.60 15.38
N LEU A 118 7.08 3.58 14.76
CA LEU A 118 8.48 3.47 14.33
C LEU A 118 9.44 3.44 15.53
N GLU A 119 9.22 4.31 16.52
CA GLU A 119 9.96 4.33 17.78
C GLU A 119 9.80 3.00 18.53
N ALA A 120 8.56 2.49 18.63
CA ALA A 120 8.29 1.19 19.26
C ALA A 120 8.95 0.02 18.51
N HIS A 121 9.04 0.09 17.18
CA HIS A 121 9.74 -0.92 16.39
C HIS A 121 11.25 -0.86 16.60
N ASN A 122 11.84 0.34 16.62
CA ASN A 122 13.27 0.52 16.86
C ASN A 122 13.68 0.08 18.27
N ALA A 123 12.88 0.40 19.29
CA ALA A 123 13.11 -0.06 20.67
C ALA A 123 13.12 -1.59 20.78
N LYS A 124 12.24 -2.28 20.05
CA LYS A 124 12.21 -3.76 19.98
C LYS A 124 13.46 -4.32 19.32
N ILE A 125 13.93 -3.70 18.24
CA ILE A 125 15.17 -4.10 17.55
C ILE A 125 16.37 -3.97 18.50
N GLU A 126 16.48 -2.85 19.22
CA GLU A 126 17.57 -2.62 20.18
C GLU A 126 17.58 -3.64 21.31
N LEU A 127 16.41 -3.94 21.88
CA LEU A 127 16.28 -4.97 22.91
C LEU A 127 16.73 -6.34 22.39
N HIS A 128 16.29 -6.73 21.19
CA HIS A 128 16.68 -8.00 20.57
C HIS A 128 18.19 -8.10 20.33
N GLN A 129 18.83 -7.00 19.91
CA GLN A 129 20.29 -6.95 19.72
C GLN A 129 21.06 -7.03 21.04
N LEU A 130 20.53 -6.44 22.11
CA LEU A 130 21.13 -6.51 23.45
C LEU A 130 21.03 -7.92 24.03
N GLU A 131 19.92 -8.61 23.82
CA GLU A 131 19.73 -10.00 24.23
C GLU A 131 20.68 -10.96 23.48
N GLU A 132 20.81 -10.80 22.16
CA GLU A 132 21.78 -11.49 21.31
C GLU A 132 23.22 -11.31 21.84
N LYS A 133 23.62 -10.07 22.14
CA LYS A 133 24.96 -9.77 22.66
C LYS A 133 25.20 -10.39 24.05
N LYS A 134 24.21 -10.38 24.94
CA LYS A 134 24.30 -11.02 26.26
C LYS A 134 24.44 -12.54 26.14
N LYS A 135 23.66 -13.19 25.27
CA LYS A 135 23.76 -14.63 25.00
C LYS A 135 25.13 -15.00 24.46
N ARG A 136 25.66 -14.25 23.47
CA ARG A 136 27.01 -14.46 22.92
C ARG A 136 28.11 -14.33 23.97
N LYS A 137 28.05 -13.30 24.83
CA LYS A 137 29.01 -13.13 25.95
C LYS A 137 28.92 -14.26 26.97
N GLY A 138 27.71 -14.73 27.28
CA GLY A 138 27.49 -15.88 28.18
C GLY A 138 28.06 -17.19 27.62
N LEU A 139 27.84 -17.46 26.34
CA LEU A 139 28.41 -18.62 25.63
C LEU A 139 29.94 -18.58 25.64
N PHE A 140 30.53 -17.43 25.33
CA PHE A 140 31.99 -17.26 25.32
C PHE A 140 32.60 -17.50 26.71
N LYS A 141 31.98 -16.96 27.77
CA LYS A 141 32.42 -17.18 29.16
C LYS A 141 32.30 -18.66 29.57
N SER A 142 31.26 -19.35 29.14
CA SER A 142 31.08 -20.78 29.39
C SER A 142 32.13 -21.63 28.68
N LEU A 143 32.53 -21.26 27.47
CA LEU A 143 33.58 -21.94 26.72
C LEU A 143 34.94 -21.79 27.40
N ILE A 144 35.31 -20.56 27.81
CA ILE A 144 36.57 -20.31 28.53
C ILE A 144 36.64 -21.17 29.80
N ASN A 145 35.59 -21.13 30.64
CA ASN A 145 35.54 -21.93 31.87
C ASN A 145 35.65 -23.45 31.63
N TYR A 146 35.18 -23.94 30.49
CA TYR A 146 35.27 -25.36 30.12
C TYR A 146 36.71 -25.77 29.80
N TYR A 147 37.44 -24.93 29.07
CA TYR A 147 38.85 -25.20 28.72
C TYR A 147 39.78 -25.04 29.93
N GLU A 148 39.53 -24.08 30.82
CA GLU A 148 40.32 -23.89 32.05
C GLU A 148 40.20 -25.05 33.04
N LYS A 149 39.06 -25.77 33.09
CA LYS A 149 38.86 -26.94 33.97
C LYS A 149 39.50 -28.23 33.46
N ARG A 150 40.05 -28.24 32.24
CA ARG A 150 40.55 -29.45 31.57
C ARG A 150 42.09 -29.45 31.42
N LEU A 151 42.74 -28.38 31.88
CA LEU A 151 44.18 -28.27 32.14
C LEU A 151 44.44 -28.54 33.62
#